data_AF-A0A7Y4RMM0-F1
#
_entry.id   AF-A0A7Y4RMM0-F1
#
_cell.length_a   1.000
_cell.length_b   1.000
_cell.length_c   1.000
_cell.angle_alpha   90.00
_cell.angle_beta   90.00
_cell.angle_gamma   90.00
#
_symmetry.space_group_name_H-M   'P 1'
#
loop_
_entity.id
_entity.type
_entity.pdbx_description
1 polymer ?
#
loop_
_entity_poly.entity_id
_entity_poly.type
_entity_poly.pdbx_seq_one_letter_code
_entity_poly.pdbx_strand_id
1 'polypeptide(L)'
;MRSTWTPVELRVRGGISPTRFFTAGADVDHQRHDGERTSQWIAARAGVRLPFGFVASAVWRKGTAVAAPSIRSDEAQDVDDRSVTGAWASSFFEVEASYSSNAGFRPLGYDQYPLLPAIGPSGRTNWVTVNARLALRQWFVIDGWYSSPQGTRPEGQPPTHSLINATLQSRFLPTYRSGIFGLKLQGSIENWSPGAIARDGAGVPVDLKGGTYWRMFIGLQIGAFTAYYDRYNVAGTRRTWYVPNLPIPAYASTFGVRWEFRN
;
A
#
# COMPACT_ATOMS: atom_id res chain seq x y z
N MET A 1 19.92 -19.41 -7.66
CA MET A 1 20.22 -19.52 -6.22
C MET A 1 19.09 -20.29 -5.56
N ARG A 2 19.35 -21.49 -5.03
CA ARG A 2 18.35 -22.27 -4.26
C ARG A 2 18.27 -21.67 -2.86
N SER A 3 17.06 -21.44 -2.35
CA SER A 3 16.86 -21.09 -0.95
C SER A 3 17.34 -22.25 -0.06
N THR A 4 18.17 -21.98 0.94
CA THR A 4 18.62 -23.00 1.91
C THR A 4 17.45 -23.71 2.60
N TRP A 5 16.33 -23.00 2.77
CA TRP A 5 15.18 -23.44 3.56
C TRP A 5 13.99 -23.92 2.71
N THR A 6 14.09 -23.80 1.38
CA THR A 6 13.08 -24.23 0.41
C THR A 6 13.77 -25.02 -0.71
N PRO A 7 14.13 -26.29 -0.45
CA PRO A 7 14.89 -27.10 -1.40
C PRO A 7 14.14 -27.40 -2.71
N VAL A 8 12.80 -27.38 -2.69
CA VAL A 8 11.97 -27.63 -3.87
C VAL A 8 10.97 -26.48 -4.04
N GLU A 9 10.96 -25.91 -5.24
CA GLU A 9 9.97 -24.92 -5.68
C GLU A 9 9.51 -25.31 -7.09
N LEU A 10 8.21 -25.55 -7.24
CA LEU A 10 7.54 -25.72 -8.52
C LEU A 10 6.49 -24.62 -8.65
N ARG A 11 6.58 -23.88 -9.74
CA ARG A 11 5.64 -22.80 -10.04
C ARG A 11 5.20 -22.91 -11.49
N VAL A 12 3.89 -23.01 -11.68
CA VAL A 12 3.25 -23.03 -12.99
C VAL A 12 2.39 -21.78 -13.09
N ARG A 13 2.54 -21.00 -14.15
CA ARG A 13 1.74 -19.80 -14.40
C ARG A 13 1.23 -19.81 -15.82
N GLY A 14 -0.03 -19.47 -15.99
CA GLY A 14 -0.68 -19.38 -17.29
C GLY A 14 -1.62 -18.18 -17.35
N GLY A 15 -1.78 -17.61 -18.54
CA GLY A 15 -2.68 -16.49 -18.77
C GLY A 15 -3.18 -16.46 -20.21
N ILE A 16 -4.41 -15.99 -20.38
CA ILE A 16 -5.05 -15.82 -21.68
C ILE A 16 -5.74 -14.45 -21.76
N SER A 17 -5.76 -13.88 -22.96
CA SER A 17 -6.60 -12.73 -23.30
C SER A 17 -7.35 -13.07 -24.59
N PRO A 18 -8.45 -13.83 -24.49
CA PRO A 18 -9.19 -14.29 -25.66
C PRO A 18 -9.81 -13.14 -26.46
N THR A 19 -10.04 -11.99 -25.80
CA THR A 19 -10.47 -10.75 -26.46
C THR A 19 -9.75 -9.56 -25.83
N ARG A 20 -9.78 -8.40 -26.49
CA ARG A 20 -9.30 -7.13 -25.92
C ARG A 20 -10.06 -6.66 -24.65
N PHE A 21 -11.18 -7.31 -24.35
CA PHE A 21 -12.05 -6.95 -23.22
C PHE A 21 -11.93 -7.91 -22.05
N PHE A 22 -11.29 -9.07 -22.22
CA PHE A 22 -11.22 -10.08 -21.17
C PHE A 22 -9.81 -10.64 -21.04
N THR A 23 -9.38 -10.77 -19.79
CA THR A 23 -8.12 -11.41 -19.41
C THR A 23 -8.38 -12.39 -18.27
N ALA A 24 -7.67 -13.50 -18.27
CA ALA A 24 -7.69 -14.45 -17.18
C ALA A 24 -6.30 -15.06 -17.01
N GLY A 25 -5.98 -15.51 -15.81
CA GLY A 25 -4.77 -16.25 -15.54
C GLY A 25 -4.87 -17.04 -14.26
N ALA A 26 -4.01 -18.03 -14.14
CA ALA A 26 -3.89 -18.85 -12.96
C ALA A 26 -2.43 -19.19 -12.69
N ASP A 27 -2.09 -19.23 -11.41
CA ASP A 27 -0.78 -19.60 -10.90
C ASP A 27 -0.97 -20.74 -9.91
N VAL A 28 -0.17 -21.79 -10.02
CA VAL A 28 -0.09 -22.89 -9.05
C VAL A 28 1.33 -22.94 -8.53
N ASP A 29 1.48 -22.97 -7.21
CA ASP A 29 2.76 -22.99 -6.53
C ASP A 29 2.81 -24.14 -5.53
N HIS A 30 3.89 -24.90 -5.58
CA HIS A 30 4.19 -25.98 -4.66
C HIS A 30 5.63 -25.84 -4.19
N GLN A 31 5.81 -25.68 -2.89
CA GLN A 31 7.11 -25.55 -2.26
C GLN A 31 7.24 -26.57 -1.14
N ARG A 32 8.39 -27.22 -1.07
CA ARG A 32 8.78 -28.05 0.09
C ARG A 32 9.87 -27.32 0.84
N HIS A 33 9.65 -27.17 2.14
CA HIS A 33 10.56 -26.54 3.09
C HIS A 33 11.21 -27.59 3.98
N ASP A 34 12.22 -27.16 4.74
CA ASP A 34 12.83 -27.99 5.76
C ASP A 34 11.84 -28.35 6.88
N GLY A 35 11.98 -29.56 7.43
CA GLY A 35 11.08 -30.09 8.47
C GLY A 35 9.75 -30.60 7.93
N GLU A 36 9.73 -31.13 6.71
CA GLU A 36 8.55 -31.71 6.03
C GLU A 36 7.36 -30.75 5.78
N ARG A 37 7.57 -29.45 6.01
CA ARG A 37 6.55 -28.43 5.78
C ARG A 37 6.41 -28.12 4.29
N THR A 38 5.20 -27.83 3.85
CA THR A 38 4.93 -27.51 2.44
C THR A 38 4.04 -26.29 2.31
N SER A 39 4.32 -25.45 1.32
CA SER A 39 3.41 -24.40 0.84
C SER A 39 2.78 -24.87 -0.47
N GLN A 40 1.46 -24.86 -0.55
CA GLN A 40 0.75 -25.30 -1.75
C GLN A 40 -0.46 -24.41 -1.97
N TRP A 41 -0.47 -23.64 -3.04
CA TRP A 41 -1.59 -22.75 -3.32
C TRP A 41 -1.84 -22.59 -4.81
N ILE A 42 -3.10 -22.31 -5.12
CA ILE A 42 -3.55 -21.87 -6.43
C ILE A 42 -4.01 -20.42 -6.33
N ALA A 43 -3.66 -19.61 -7.31
CA ALA A 43 -4.22 -18.28 -7.51
C ALA A 43 -4.90 -18.22 -8.87
N ALA A 44 -6.08 -17.63 -8.93
CA ALA A 44 -6.79 -17.31 -10.15
C ALA A 44 -7.03 -15.80 -10.19
N ARG A 45 -6.92 -15.21 -11.38
CA ARG A 45 -7.20 -13.80 -11.62
C ARG A 45 -7.97 -13.65 -12.92
N ALA A 46 -8.92 -12.72 -12.93
CA ALA A 46 -9.66 -12.37 -14.12
C ALA A 46 -9.91 -10.86 -14.15
N GLY A 47 -9.99 -10.30 -15.35
CA GLY A 47 -10.26 -8.89 -15.58
C GLY A 47 -11.13 -8.71 -16.81
N VAL A 48 -12.12 -7.83 -16.71
CA VAL A 48 -13.01 -7.44 -17.80
C VAL A 48 -12.99 -5.93 -17.97
N ARG A 49 -12.82 -5.48 -19.22
CA ARG A 49 -12.98 -4.09 -19.63
C ARG A 49 -14.36 -3.95 -20.26
N LEU A 50 -15.17 -3.08 -19.69
CA LEU A 50 -16.51 -2.77 -20.14
C LEU A 50 -16.50 -1.44 -20.94
N PRO A 51 -17.56 -1.14 -21.70
CA PRO A 51 -17.72 0.16 -22.35
C PRO A 51 -17.65 1.34 -21.37
N PHE A 52 -17.49 2.55 -21.88
CA PHE A 52 -17.51 3.81 -21.09
C PHE A 52 -16.47 3.91 -19.96
N GLY A 53 -15.36 3.17 -20.08
CA GLY A 53 -14.22 3.28 -19.16
C GLY A 53 -14.37 2.47 -17.86
N PHE A 54 -15.36 1.58 -17.79
CA PHE A 54 -15.52 0.66 -16.68
C PHE A 54 -14.56 -0.53 -16.79
N VAL A 55 -13.99 -0.94 -15.67
CA VAL A 55 -13.14 -2.13 -15.54
C VAL A 55 -13.54 -2.88 -14.27
N ALA A 56 -13.57 -4.20 -14.33
CA ALA A 56 -13.68 -5.02 -13.13
C ALA A 56 -12.60 -6.10 -13.14
N SER A 57 -12.04 -6.39 -11.98
CA SER A 57 -11.07 -7.48 -11.81
C SER A 57 -11.34 -8.23 -10.52
N ALA A 58 -11.02 -9.52 -10.53
CA ALA A 58 -11.08 -10.36 -9.35
C ALA A 58 -9.79 -11.18 -9.24
N VAL A 59 -9.35 -11.40 -8.00
CA VAL A 59 -8.25 -12.29 -7.66
C VAL A 59 -8.73 -13.21 -6.56
N TRP A 60 -8.35 -14.47 -6.64
CA TRP A 60 -8.59 -15.45 -5.60
C TRP A 60 -7.35 -16.30 -5.43
N ARG A 61 -6.87 -16.46 -4.20
CA ARG A 61 -5.76 -17.33 -3.84
C ARG A 61 -6.20 -18.28 -2.75
N LYS A 62 -6.04 -19.58 -2.96
CA LYS A 62 -6.44 -20.62 -2.02
C LYS A 62 -5.38 -21.70 -1.85
N GLY A 63 -5.18 -22.17 -0.61
CA GLY A 63 -4.27 -23.26 -0.29
C GLY A 63 -3.66 -23.07 1.09
N THR A 64 -2.38 -23.41 1.23
CA THR A 64 -1.60 -23.19 2.44
C THR A 64 -0.25 -22.58 2.12
N ALA A 65 0.30 -21.80 3.06
CA ALA A 65 1.62 -21.22 2.94
C ALA A 65 2.34 -21.16 4.28
N VAL A 66 3.62 -21.48 4.26
CA VAL A 66 4.58 -21.21 5.34
C VAL A 66 5.13 -19.81 5.11
N ALA A 67 4.88 -18.88 6.01
CA ALA A 67 5.21 -17.46 5.81
C ALA A 67 6.71 -17.19 6.00
N ALA A 68 7.34 -17.89 6.94
CA ALA A 68 8.75 -17.77 7.30
C ALA A 68 9.42 -19.15 7.37
N PRO A 69 9.81 -19.75 6.23
CA PRO A 69 10.42 -21.09 6.19
C PRO A 69 11.69 -21.24 7.05
N SER A 70 12.42 -20.16 7.31
CA SER A 70 13.60 -20.14 8.18
C SER A 70 13.28 -20.34 9.66
N ILE A 71 12.04 -20.06 10.09
CA ILE A 71 11.58 -20.30 11.46
C ILE A 71 11.03 -21.72 11.53
N ARG A 72 11.67 -22.60 12.28
CA ARG A 72 11.28 -24.04 12.33
C ARG A 72 9.90 -24.28 12.95
N SER A 73 9.47 -23.40 13.85
CA SER A 73 8.15 -23.44 14.48
C SER A 73 7.05 -22.81 13.63
N ASP A 74 7.37 -22.22 12.48
CA ASP A 74 6.34 -21.68 11.59
C ASP A 74 5.67 -22.82 10.81
N GLU A 75 4.38 -22.98 11.01
CA GLU A 75 3.55 -23.99 10.36
C GLU A 75 2.84 -23.41 9.14
N ALA A 76 2.43 -24.30 8.23
CA ALA A 76 1.65 -23.88 7.08
C ALA A 76 0.29 -23.33 7.54
N GLN A 77 -0.03 -22.11 7.11
CA GLN A 77 -1.29 -21.45 7.42
C GLN A 77 -2.20 -21.46 6.19
N ASP A 78 -3.51 -21.49 6.43
CA ASP A 78 -4.50 -21.39 5.35
C ASP A 78 -4.39 -20.05 4.64
N VAL A 79 -4.38 -20.11 3.32
CA VAL A 79 -4.53 -18.96 2.43
C VAL A 79 -5.87 -19.12 1.72
N ASP A 80 -6.73 -18.12 1.85
CA ASP A 80 -8.01 -18.01 1.13
C ASP A 80 -8.33 -16.52 0.98
N ASP A 81 -7.44 -15.86 0.24
CA ASP A 81 -7.48 -14.43 -0.02
C ASP A 81 -8.28 -14.19 -1.28
N ARG A 82 -9.24 -13.28 -1.21
CA ARG A 82 -10.11 -12.91 -2.34
C ARG A 82 -10.10 -11.41 -2.47
N SER A 83 -10.08 -10.90 -3.69
CA SER A 83 -10.32 -9.49 -3.93
C SER A 83 -11.15 -9.31 -5.19
N VAL A 84 -12.04 -8.33 -5.15
CA VAL A 84 -12.81 -7.87 -6.30
C VAL A 84 -12.69 -6.36 -6.34
N THR A 85 -12.36 -5.84 -7.50
CA THR A 85 -12.14 -4.41 -7.75
C THR A 85 -13.01 -3.99 -8.93
N GLY A 86 -13.72 -2.88 -8.77
CA GLY A 86 -14.41 -2.18 -9.84
C GLY A 86 -13.83 -0.78 -9.98
N ALA A 87 -13.52 -0.38 -11.20
CA ALA A 87 -13.00 0.93 -11.52
C ALA A 87 -13.79 1.58 -12.66
N TRP A 88 -13.90 2.91 -12.60
CA TRP A 88 -14.44 3.73 -13.66
C TRP A 88 -13.51 4.90 -13.93
N ALA A 89 -13.00 4.98 -15.15
CA ALA A 89 -12.11 6.04 -15.57
C ALA A 89 -12.69 6.82 -16.75
N SER A 90 -12.53 8.13 -16.69
CA SER A 90 -12.78 9.07 -17.77
C SER A 90 -11.53 9.92 -18.02
N SER A 91 -11.64 10.94 -18.87
CA SER A 91 -10.51 11.82 -19.21
C SER A 91 -10.03 12.69 -18.04
N PHE A 92 -10.89 12.99 -17.06
CA PHE A 92 -10.59 13.90 -15.95
C PHE A 92 -10.94 13.34 -14.57
N PHE A 93 -11.47 12.12 -14.47
CA PHE A 93 -11.71 11.49 -13.18
C PHE A 93 -11.49 9.98 -13.27
N GLU A 94 -11.18 9.38 -12.13
CA GLU A 94 -11.07 7.94 -11.94
C GLU A 94 -11.55 7.61 -10.53
N VAL A 95 -12.37 6.58 -10.41
CA VAL A 95 -12.83 6.05 -9.12
C VAL A 95 -12.68 4.54 -9.16
N GLU A 96 -12.11 3.99 -8.10
CA GLU A 96 -11.95 2.56 -7.90
C GLU A 96 -12.46 2.18 -6.51
N ALA A 97 -13.19 1.07 -6.43
CA ALA A 97 -13.58 0.46 -5.18
C ALA A 97 -13.19 -1.01 -5.20
N SER A 98 -12.59 -1.48 -4.13
CA SER A 98 -12.22 -2.88 -3.95
C SER A 98 -12.75 -3.44 -2.65
N TYR A 99 -13.23 -4.67 -2.71
CA TYR A 99 -13.52 -5.50 -1.55
C TYR A 99 -12.51 -6.64 -1.52
N SER A 100 -11.80 -6.78 -0.40
CA SER A 100 -10.85 -7.88 -0.18
C SER A 100 -11.27 -8.69 1.03
N SER A 101 -11.06 -10.00 1.02
CA SER A 101 -11.25 -10.90 2.15
C SER A 101 -9.97 -11.68 2.32
N ASN A 102 -9.26 -11.43 3.40
CA ASN A 102 -8.00 -12.08 3.71
C ASN A 102 -8.21 -13.20 4.72
N ALA A 103 -7.51 -14.32 4.53
CA ALA A 103 -7.54 -15.43 5.48
C ALA A 103 -7.06 -14.98 6.88
N GLY A 104 -7.38 -15.81 7.88
CA GLY A 104 -6.94 -15.56 9.24
C GLY A 104 -5.41 -15.60 9.34
N PHE A 105 -4.87 -14.76 10.21
CA PHE A 105 -3.44 -14.70 10.49
C PHE A 105 -3.15 -15.37 11.82
N ARG A 106 -2.10 -16.20 11.87
CA ARG A 106 -1.52 -16.68 13.11
C ARG A 106 -0.10 -16.13 13.25
N PRO A 107 0.26 -15.61 14.43
CA PRO A 107 1.58 -15.04 14.64
C PRO A 107 2.67 -16.11 14.58
N LEU A 108 3.83 -15.67 14.13
CA LEU A 108 5.04 -16.47 14.16
C LEU A 108 5.49 -16.63 15.63
N GLY A 109 5.97 -17.81 16.00
CA GLY A 109 6.43 -18.12 17.36
C GLY A 109 7.78 -17.50 17.72
N TYR A 110 8.10 -16.29 17.24
CA TYR A 110 9.36 -15.60 17.51
C TYR A 110 9.14 -14.09 17.71
N ASP A 111 9.83 -13.53 18.70
CA ASP A 111 9.74 -12.11 19.05
C ASP A 111 10.39 -11.24 17.96
N GLN A 112 9.55 -10.59 17.14
CA GLN A 112 10.05 -9.74 16.05
C GLN A 112 10.75 -8.48 16.58
N TYR A 113 10.28 -7.96 17.72
CA TYR A 113 10.82 -6.75 18.35
C TYR A 113 10.80 -6.89 19.88
N PRO A 114 11.90 -6.57 20.59
CA PRO A 114 11.96 -6.71 22.05
C PRO A 114 10.88 -5.93 22.83
N LEU A 115 10.39 -4.83 22.27
CA LEU A 115 9.34 -4.00 22.89
C LEU A 115 7.92 -4.40 22.45
N LEU A 116 7.79 -5.15 21.36
CA LEU A 116 6.52 -5.60 20.77
C LEU A 116 6.68 -7.10 20.46
N PRO A 117 6.76 -7.96 21.49
CA PRO A 117 7.14 -9.36 21.34
C PRO A 117 6.19 -10.14 20.43
N ALA A 118 4.89 -9.89 20.49
CA ALA A 118 3.92 -10.67 19.74
C ALA A 118 2.87 -9.79 19.04
N ILE A 119 2.45 -10.22 17.86
CA ILE A 119 1.22 -9.75 17.21
C ILE A 119 0.12 -10.77 17.53
N GLY A 120 -1.08 -10.33 17.88
CA GLY A 120 -2.21 -11.23 18.13
C GLY A 120 -2.67 -11.96 16.87
N PRO A 121 -3.19 -13.20 16.97
CA PRO A 121 -3.85 -13.85 15.85
C PRO A 121 -5.10 -13.05 15.45
N SER A 122 -5.43 -13.08 14.16
CA SER A 122 -6.66 -12.48 13.65
C SER A 122 -7.48 -13.50 12.88
N GLY A 123 -8.80 -13.42 13.02
CA GLY A 123 -9.70 -14.12 12.11
C GLY A 123 -9.63 -13.57 10.69
N ARG A 124 -10.46 -14.12 9.81
CA ARG A 124 -10.67 -13.58 8.46
C ARG A 124 -11.02 -12.10 8.54
N THR A 125 -10.28 -11.29 7.79
CA THR A 125 -10.48 -9.84 7.77
C THR A 125 -10.94 -9.41 6.39
N ASN A 126 -12.06 -8.70 6.33
CA ASN A 126 -12.55 -8.16 5.07
C ASN A 126 -12.20 -6.68 5.01
N TRP A 127 -11.80 -6.17 3.86
CA TRP A 127 -11.38 -4.79 3.65
C TRP A 127 -12.24 -4.16 2.57
N VAL A 128 -12.61 -2.91 2.79
CA VAL A 128 -13.15 -2.04 1.75
C VAL A 128 -12.12 -0.95 1.51
N THR A 129 -11.67 -0.83 0.27
CA THR A 129 -10.76 0.23 -0.17
C THR A 129 -11.42 1.01 -1.28
N VAL A 130 -11.32 2.34 -1.21
CA VAL A 130 -11.81 3.25 -2.24
C VAL A 130 -10.66 4.16 -2.63
N ASN A 131 -10.39 4.25 -3.93
CA ASN A 131 -9.44 5.18 -4.53
C ASN A 131 -10.21 6.15 -5.43
N ALA A 132 -9.80 7.41 -5.44
CA ALA A 132 -10.38 8.40 -6.34
C ALA A 132 -9.31 9.38 -6.82
N ARG A 133 -9.44 9.82 -8.06
CA ARG A 133 -8.61 10.84 -8.69
C ARG A 133 -9.49 11.76 -9.51
N LEU A 134 -9.25 13.06 -9.39
CA LEU A 134 -9.94 14.12 -10.11
C LEU A 134 -8.89 15.08 -10.67
N ALA A 135 -8.76 15.11 -12.00
CA ALA A 135 -7.87 15.97 -12.75
C ALA A 135 -8.68 17.04 -13.51
N LEU A 136 -9.21 18.02 -12.77
CA LEU A 136 -10.08 19.09 -13.32
C LEU A 136 -9.44 19.84 -14.50
N ARG A 137 -8.12 20.04 -14.43
CA ARG A 137 -7.28 20.64 -15.48
C ARG A 137 -5.93 19.93 -15.48
N GLN A 138 -5.16 20.10 -16.56
CA GLN A 138 -3.79 19.55 -16.64
C GLN A 138 -2.85 20.04 -15.51
N TRP A 139 -3.20 21.16 -14.86
CA TRP A 139 -2.42 21.79 -13.81
C TRP A 139 -2.95 21.53 -12.40
N PHE A 140 -4.09 20.85 -12.21
CA PHE A 140 -4.64 20.59 -10.88
C PHE A 140 -5.24 19.20 -10.77
N VAL A 141 -4.73 18.42 -9.82
CA VAL A 141 -5.12 17.05 -9.56
C VAL A 141 -5.35 16.87 -8.05
N ILE A 142 -6.47 16.28 -7.70
CA ILE A 142 -6.71 15.74 -6.36
C ILE A 142 -6.79 14.22 -6.51
N ASP A 143 -6.09 13.49 -5.66
CA ASP A 143 -6.18 12.03 -5.59
C ASP A 143 -6.13 11.57 -4.14
N GLY A 144 -6.60 10.37 -3.89
CA GLY A 144 -6.53 9.79 -2.57
C GLY A 144 -7.14 8.42 -2.49
N TRP A 145 -6.93 7.81 -1.34
CA TRP A 145 -7.47 6.50 -1.03
C TRP A 145 -7.86 6.40 0.44
N TYR A 146 -8.78 5.49 0.71
CA TYR A 146 -9.27 5.16 2.03
C TYR A 146 -9.43 3.64 2.10
N SER A 147 -8.91 3.02 3.15
CA SER A 147 -9.07 1.58 3.41
C SER A 147 -9.56 1.35 4.83
N SER A 148 -10.52 0.44 4.99
CA SER A 148 -11.08 0.10 6.30
C SER A 148 -11.52 -1.37 6.39
N PRO A 149 -11.18 -2.07 7.47
CA PRO A 149 -11.57 -3.44 7.70
C PRO A 149 -13.03 -3.47 8.18
N GLN A 150 -13.75 -4.49 7.77
CA GLN A 150 -15.10 -4.80 8.18
C GLN A 150 -15.03 -5.95 9.19
N GLY A 151 -15.52 -5.71 10.41
CA GLY A 151 -15.49 -6.68 11.51
C GLY A 151 -14.18 -6.66 12.28
N THR A 152 -13.47 -7.80 12.31
CA THR A 152 -12.22 -7.95 13.07
C THR A 152 -11.15 -6.98 12.59
N ARG A 153 -10.50 -6.30 13.54
CA ARG A 153 -9.40 -5.37 13.27
C ARG A 153 -8.09 -6.09 13.58
N PRO A 154 -7.29 -6.46 12.57
CA PRO A 154 -6.03 -7.13 12.83
C PRO A 154 -5.06 -6.17 13.52
N GLU A 155 -4.20 -6.73 14.37
CA GLU A 155 -3.09 -6.00 14.96
C GLU A 155 -1.99 -5.75 13.90
N GLY A 156 -1.08 -4.80 14.16
CA GLY A 156 0.08 -4.54 13.31
C GLY A 156 -0.08 -3.41 12.28
N GLN A 157 -1.28 -2.86 12.12
CA GLN A 157 -1.54 -1.73 11.23
C GLN A 157 -2.74 -0.89 11.69
N PRO A 158 -2.86 0.37 11.25
CA PRO A 158 -4.09 1.14 11.45
C PRO A 158 -5.26 0.39 10.87
N PRO A 159 -6.33 0.17 11.66
CA PRO A 159 -7.56 -0.38 11.12
C PRO A 159 -8.01 0.45 9.93
N THR A 160 -8.22 1.75 10.11
CA THR A 160 -8.58 2.65 9.01
C THR A 160 -7.41 3.56 8.66
N HIS A 161 -7.07 3.60 7.38
CA HIS A 161 -6.02 4.46 6.84
C HIS A 161 -6.55 5.18 5.60
N SER A 162 -6.32 6.50 5.53
CA SER A 162 -6.49 7.27 4.30
C SER A 162 -5.32 8.19 4.00
N LEU A 163 -5.13 8.45 2.71
CA LEU A 163 -4.21 9.46 2.20
C LEU A 163 -4.95 10.30 1.15
N ILE A 164 -4.86 11.61 1.25
CA ILE A 164 -5.38 12.55 0.25
C ILE A 164 -4.24 13.44 -0.19
N ASN A 165 -4.07 13.61 -1.50
CA ASN A 165 -3.10 14.46 -2.14
C ASN A 165 -3.81 15.51 -3.00
N ALA A 166 -3.33 16.74 -2.94
CA ALA A 166 -3.68 17.80 -3.88
C ALA A 166 -2.39 18.31 -4.53
N THR A 167 -2.33 18.28 -5.86
CA THR A 167 -1.18 18.72 -6.64
C THR A 167 -1.60 19.84 -7.58
N LEU A 168 -0.87 20.95 -7.52
CA LEU A 168 -0.93 22.04 -8.48
C LEU A 168 0.39 22.10 -9.25
N GLN A 169 0.31 22.08 -10.57
CA GLN A 169 1.46 22.19 -11.46
C GLN A 169 1.28 23.37 -12.42
N SER A 170 1.92 24.50 -12.14
CA SER A 170 1.84 25.70 -12.96
C SER A 170 3.06 25.88 -13.85
N ARG A 171 2.84 26.39 -15.06
CA ARG A 171 3.89 26.99 -15.89
C ARG A 171 3.62 28.49 -15.92
N PHE A 172 4.28 29.22 -15.03
CA PHE A 172 3.87 30.57 -14.62
C PHE A 172 3.86 31.64 -15.71
N LEU A 173 4.52 31.43 -16.85
CA LEU A 173 4.78 32.53 -17.80
C LEU A 173 4.48 32.09 -19.25
N PRO A 174 3.36 32.57 -19.83
CA PRO A 174 3.06 32.41 -21.25
C PRO A 174 4.07 33.12 -22.17
N THR A 175 4.80 34.12 -21.65
CA THR A 175 5.71 34.98 -22.42
C THR A 175 7.02 34.30 -22.84
N TYR A 176 7.46 33.27 -22.09
CA TYR A 176 8.66 32.50 -22.43
C TYR A 176 8.26 31.21 -23.15
N ARG A 177 9.08 30.73 -24.10
CA ARG A 177 8.85 29.42 -24.77
C ARG A 177 8.48 28.39 -23.70
N SER A 178 7.30 27.79 -23.84
CA SER A 178 6.66 27.02 -22.78
C SER A 178 7.60 25.95 -22.21
N GLY A 179 7.88 25.99 -20.91
CA GLY A 179 8.66 24.94 -20.23
C GLY A 179 9.90 25.41 -19.48
N ILE A 180 10.32 26.69 -19.58
CA ILE A 180 11.43 27.20 -18.76
C ILE A 180 11.01 27.32 -17.30
N PHE A 181 9.83 27.86 -17.01
CA PHE A 181 9.35 28.02 -15.64
C PHE A 181 8.32 26.94 -15.30
N GLY A 182 8.56 26.23 -14.19
CA GLY A 182 7.65 25.24 -13.63
C GLY A 182 7.52 25.39 -12.13
N LEU A 183 6.30 25.30 -11.62
CA LEU A 183 6.00 25.19 -10.20
C LEU A 183 5.21 23.94 -9.97
N LYS A 184 5.61 23.17 -8.96
CA LYS A 184 4.81 22.10 -8.40
C LYS A 184 4.56 22.40 -6.92
N LEU A 185 3.30 22.53 -6.55
CA LEU A 185 2.86 22.54 -5.16
C LEU A 185 2.13 21.23 -4.92
N GLN A 186 2.42 20.57 -3.81
CA GLN A 186 1.68 19.38 -3.41
C GLN A 186 1.44 19.43 -1.90
N GLY A 187 0.20 19.20 -1.50
CA GLY A 187 -0.21 19.01 -0.11
C GLY A 187 -0.78 17.62 0.06
N SER A 188 -0.40 16.95 1.13
CA SER A 188 -0.89 15.61 1.46
C SER A 188 -1.36 15.54 2.91
N ILE A 189 -2.46 14.83 3.14
CA ILE A 189 -3.03 14.54 4.45
C ILE A 189 -3.13 13.04 4.59
N GLU A 190 -2.49 12.49 5.61
CA GLU A 190 -2.52 11.07 5.94
C GLU A 190 -3.22 10.91 7.29
N ASN A 191 -4.24 10.06 7.36
CA ASN A 191 -5.00 9.80 8.58
C ASN A 191 -4.94 8.33 8.95
N TRP A 192 -4.56 8.05 10.18
CA TRP A 192 -4.47 6.72 10.76
C TRP A 192 -5.44 6.63 11.94
N SER A 193 -6.30 5.62 11.96
CA SER A 193 -7.24 5.44 13.07
C SER A 193 -6.57 4.83 14.30
N PRO A 194 -7.21 4.93 15.48
CA PRO A 194 -6.84 4.13 16.63
C PRO A 194 -6.92 2.62 16.32
N GLY A 195 -6.08 1.83 17.00
CA GLY A 195 -5.95 0.39 16.80
C GLY A 195 -4.99 -0.23 17.83
N ALA A 196 -4.48 -1.42 17.56
CA ALA A 196 -3.42 -2.05 18.37
C ALA A 196 -2.29 -2.48 17.45
N ILE A 197 -1.04 -2.20 17.83
CA ILE A 197 0.12 -2.58 17.00
C ILE A 197 0.57 -4.01 17.26
N ALA A 198 0.53 -4.43 18.51
CA ALA A 198 1.07 -5.69 18.98
C ALA A 198 0.66 -5.85 20.45
N ARG A 199 1.26 -6.83 21.13
CA ARG A 199 1.10 -7.12 22.55
C ARG A 199 2.42 -6.92 23.27
N ASP A 200 2.36 -6.45 24.51
CA ASP A 200 3.52 -6.34 25.39
C ASP A 200 3.94 -7.70 25.97
N GLY A 201 4.98 -7.71 26.80
CA GLY A 201 5.48 -8.93 27.46
C GLY A 201 4.50 -9.59 28.44
N ALA A 202 3.40 -8.92 28.81
CA ALA A 202 2.31 -9.48 29.60
C ALA A 202 1.12 -9.94 28.73
N GLY A 203 1.22 -9.84 27.40
CA GLY A 203 0.17 -10.19 26.45
C GLY A 203 -0.92 -9.13 26.28
N VAL A 204 -0.73 -7.94 26.86
CA VAL A 204 -1.70 -6.84 26.80
C VAL A 204 -1.54 -6.10 25.47
N PRO A 205 -2.63 -5.80 24.73
CA PRO A 205 -2.57 -5.00 23.52
C PRO A 205 -1.95 -3.63 23.75
N VAL A 206 -1.01 -3.25 22.89
CA VAL A 206 -0.39 -1.93 22.86
C VAL A 206 -1.21 -1.04 21.94
N ASP A 207 -1.97 -0.14 22.55
CA ASP A 207 -2.91 0.74 21.83
C ASP A 207 -2.21 1.82 21.00
N LEU A 208 -2.78 2.07 19.83
CA LEU A 208 -2.45 3.13 18.90
C LEU A 208 -3.54 4.19 19.00
N LYS A 209 -3.15 5.44 19.21
CA LYS A 209 -4.08 6.56 19.44
C LYS A 209 -4.65 7.17 18.16
N GLY A 210 -4.22 6.67 17.00
CA GLY A 210 -4.45 7.32 15.72
C GLY A 210 -3.61 8.59 15.55
N GLY A 211 -3.61 9.13 14.33
CA GLY A 211 -2.84 10.32 14.01
C GLY A 211 -3.20 10.90 12.66
N THR A 212 -3.02 12.21 12.53
CA THR A 212 -3.14 12.92 11.26
C THR A 212 -1.83 13.62 10.96
N TYR A 213 -1.28 13.35 9.78
CA TYR A 213 -0.01 13.88 9.32
C TYR A 213 -0.20 14.71 8.06
N TRP A 214 0.50 15.84 8.03
CA TRP A 214 0.48 16.77 6.91
C TRP A 214 1.84 16.79 6.26
N ARG A 215 1.89 16.61 4.94
CA ARG A 215 3.11 16.78 4.13
C ARG A 215 2.89 17.88 3.12
N MET A 216 3.89 18.73 2.93
CA MET A 216 3.88 19.77 1.91
C MET A 216 5.16 19.70 1.08
N PHE A 217 5.00 19.82 -0.22
CA PHE A 217 6.09 19.86 -1.19
C PHE A 217 5.94 21.10 -2.07
N ILE A 218 7.04 21.80 -2.27
CA ILE A 218 7.18 22.94 -3.18
C ILE A 218 8.38 22.66 -4.07
N GLY A 219 8.18 22.67 -5.38
CA GLY A 219 9.22 22.53 -6.38
C GLY A 219 9.17 23.69 -7.36
N LEU A 220 10.33 24.29 -7.64
CA LEU A 220 10.52 25.33 -8.63
C LEU A 220 11.52 24.86 -9.67
N GLN A 221 11.16 25.01 -10.94
CA GLN A 221 12.04 24.76 -12.08
C GLN A 221 12.22 26.04 -12.88
N ILE A 222 13.47 26.34 -13.24
CA ILE A 222 13.89 27.43 -14.13
C ILE A 222 14.92 26.87 -15.13
N GLY A 223 14.45 26.50 -16.32
CA GLY A 223 15.27 25.82 -17.34
C GLY A 223 15.79 24.47 -16.84
N ALA A 224 17.10 24.35 -16.73
CA ALA A 224 17.80 23.17 -16.21
C ALA A 224 18.01 23.19 -14.69
N PHE A 225 17.63 24.28 -14.02
CA PHE A 225 17.66 24.41 -12.58
C PHE A 225 16.35 23.92 -11.97
N THR A 226 16.43 23.05 -10.97
CA THR A 226 15.28 22.62 -10.17
C THR A 226 15.65 22.71 -8.69
N ALA A 227 14.84 23.42 -7.91
CA ALA A 227 14.91 23.43 -6.46
C ALA A 227 13.63 22.85 -5.88
N TYR A 228 13.74 22.12 -4.76
CA TYR A 228 12.57 21.66 -4.04
C TYR A 228 12.76 21.77 -2.53
N TYR A 229 11.63 21.88 -1.85
CA TYR A 229 11.49 21.83 -0.41
C TYR A 229 10.31 20.92 -0.10
N ASP A 230 10.55 19.90 0.71
CA ASP A 230 9.56 18.95 1.18
C ASP A 230 9.58 18.94 2.71
N ARG A 231 8.39 18.96 3.31
CA ARG A 231 8.23 19.00 4.76
C ARG A 231 7.17 18.01 5.18
N TYR A 232 7.56 17.08 6.04
CA TYR A 232 6.69 16.10 6.68
C TYR A 232 6.25 16.60 8.06
N ASN A 233 5.05 16.19 8.47
CA ASN A 233 4.39 16.57 9.72
C ASN A 233 4.41 18.10 9.97
N VAL A 234 3.92 18.88 8.99
CA VAL A 234 3.99 20.35 9.05
C VAL A 234 3.11 20.96 10.15
N ALA A 235 2.05 20.25 10.57
CA ALA A 235 1.25 20.64 11.72
C ALA A 235 2.01 20.49 13.07
N GLY A 236 3.19 19.88 13.06
CA GLY A 236 3.99 19.67 14.27
C GLY A 236 3.28 18.78 15.29
N THR A 237 2.51 17.81 14.82
CA THR A 237 1.70 16.95 15.69
C THR A 237 2.63 16.09 16.55
N ARG A 238 2.98 16.59 17.75
CA ARG A 238 3.86 15.92 18.73
C ARG A 238 3.13 14.95 19.66
N ARG A 239 1.78 14.97 19.66
CA ARG A 239 0.93 14.22 20.61
C ARG A 239 0.28 12.97 20.02
N THR A 240 0.48 12.70 18.73
CA THR A 240 -0.03 11.52 18.02
C THR A 240 1.16 10.71 17.51
N TRP A 241 1.97 10.18 18.43
CA TRP A 241 2.85 9.08 18.05
C TRP A 241 1.96 7.91 17.71
N TYR A 242 2.00 7.50 16.46
CA TYR A 242 1.19 6.38 16.07
C TYR A 242 1.71 5.12 16.74
N VAL A 243 3.02 4.88 16.65
CA VAL A 243 3.68 3.78 17.34
C VAL A 243 4.28 4.30 18.66
N PRO A 244 3.94 3.69 19.81
CA PRO A 244 4.53 4.08 21.09
C PRO A 244 6.07 4.02 21.05
N ASN A 245 6.71 5.01 21.65
CA ASN A 245 8.17 5.13 21.75
C ASN A 245 8.93 5.24 20.41
N LEU A 246 8.24 5.41 19.27
CA LEU A 246 8.83 5.76 17.99
C LEU A 246 8.36 7.16 17.56
N PRO A 247 9.09 8.22 17.95
CA PRO A 247 8.72 9.57 17.62
C PRO A 247 8.90 9.84 16.12
N ILE A 248 7.84 10.30 15.46
CA ILE A 248 7.91 10.82 14.09
C ILE A 248 8.49 12.24 14.16
N PRO A 249 9.65 12.54 13.54
CA PRO A 249 10.26 13.86 13.69
C PRO A 249 9.29 14.97 13.28
N ALA A 250 8.98 15.87 14.22
CA ALA A 250 8.14 17.02 13.93
C ALA A 250 8.90 17.94 12.97
N TYR A 251 8.20 18.43 11.94
CA TYR A 251 8.77 19.34 10.97
C TYR A 251 9.99 18.79 10.21
N ALA A 252 10.10 17.46 10.04
CA ALA A 252 11.13 16.87 9.22
C ALA A 252 11.10 17.53 7.84
N SER A 253 12.24 18.02 7.37
CA SER A 253 12.32 18.68 6.08
C SER A 253 13.49 18.15 5.27
N THR A 254 13.27 18.06 3.97
CA THR A 254 14.32 17.80 3.00
C THR A 254 14.26 18.89 1.96
N PHE A 255 15.42 19.37 1.53
CA PHE A 255 15.54 20.32 0.44
C PHE A 255 16.63 19.83 -0.50
N GLY A 256 16.52 20.19 -1.76
CA GLY A 256 17.50 19.82 -2.74
C GLY A 256 17.48 20.75 -3.92
N VAL A 257 18.63 20.83 -4.57
CA VAL A 257 18.83 21.59 -5.80
C VAL A 257 19.48 20.65 -6.80
N ARG A 258 18.98 20.65 -8.02
CA ARG A 258 19.55 19.96 -9.18
C ARG A 258 19.84 21.00 -10.25
N TRP A 259 21.03 20.94 -10.82
CA TRP A 259 21.41 21.74 -11.97
C TRP A 259 22.03 20.83 -13.02
N GLU A 260 21.49 20.86 -14.25
CA GLU A 260 22.10 20.17 -15.40
C GLU A 260 22.83 21.18 -16.28
N PHE A 261 24.14 20.99 -16.47
CA PHE A 261 24.88 21.66 -17.52
C PHE A 261 24.73 20.86 -18.82
N ARG A 262 24.10 21.46 -19.83
CA ARG A 262 24.12 20.94 -21.20
C ARG A 262 25.02 21.85 -22.00
N ASN A 263 26.19 21.34 -22.38
CA ASN A 263 27.08 21.97 -23.36
C ASN A 263 26.47 21.88 -24.75
#